data_AF-A0A6C1QJR8-F1
#
_entry.id   AF-A0A6C1QJR8-F1
#
_cell.length_a   1.000
_cell.length_b   1.000
_cell.length_c   1.000
_cell.angle_alpha   90.00
_cell.angle_beta   90.00
_cell.angle_gamma   90.00
#
_symmetry.space_group_name_H-M   'P 1'
#
loop_
_entity.id
_entity.type
_entity.pdbx_description
1 polymer ?
#
loop_
_entity_poly.entity_id
_entity_poly.type
_entity_poly.pdbx_seq_one_letter_code
_entity_poly.pdbx_strand_id
1 'polypeptide(L)'
;MSLASRGSITYSVTSSNWRSWFSVAFLVYMLLVAVGTIGDGFKLATAGHAVMLFDFASNPLIALIIGIVATALIQSSSTVTSIIVGMVAGGMPLSIAIPMAMGANVGTSLTSTIVSLGHMREGEEFKRAFSAATVHDSFNLLAVAILLPLELLFSPLERISGYFATYFRPGATAEVASFNPIGAMLKPATDTIATFSSFIPGIWGGIIMIVLGVALILFVVKSIGKILKKVMVGRALEIMHRTIGRGPVSGIGAGGIITVLVQSSSTTTALIVPMAGSGVFTLKQVYPFTLGGNLGTTITALIAAIAITGPLAVLALQIALVHLFFNLFAIILIYSIPFLRNIPVFIAEGLAILAQKNKIYVAAYIFGVFFVGPLSVIGFARLLGF
;
A
#
# COMPACT_ATOMS: atom_id res chain seq x y z
N MET A 1 37.78 32.60 0.26
CA MET A 1 38.16 31.69 -0.84
C MET A 1 36.99 30.76 -1.10
N SER A 2 36.58 30.64 -2.37
CA SER A 2 35.25 30.30 -2.88
C SER A 2 34.74 28.88 -2.54
N LEU A 3 33.48 28.80 -2.05
CA LEU A 3 32.64 27.60 -2.03
C LEU A 3 31.97 27.44 -3.41
N ALA A 4 32.72 27.00 -4.41
CA ALA A 4 32.18 26.73 -5.75
C ALA A 4 32.84 25.50 -6.37
N SER A 5 32.43 24.31 -5.93
CA SER A 5 32.51 23.08 -6.74
C SER A 5 31.56 22.00 -6.20
N ARG A 6 30.25 22.31 -6.12
CA ARG A 6 29.25 21.24 -6.14
C ARG A 6 29.20 20.72 -7.57
N GLY A 7 29.86 19.59 -7.82
CA GLY A 7 29.77 18.87 -9.09
C GLY A 7 28.30 18.70 -9.46
N SER A 8 27.90 19.21 -10.62
CA SER A 8 26.61 18.96 -11.20
C SER A 8 26.53 17.47 -11.51
N ILE A 9 25.77 16.72 -10.71
CA ILE A 9 25.38 15.36 -11.09
C ILE A 9 24.50 15.50 -12.33
N THR A 10 25.07 15.26 -13.50
CA THR A 10 24.36 15.17 -14.77
C THR A 10 23.55 13.88 -14.75
N TYR A 11 22.31 13.98 -14.28
CA TYR A 11 21.35 12.90 -14.43
C TYR A 11 21.07 12.73 -15.93
N SER A 12 21.51 11.62 -16.52
CA SER A 12 21.11 11.29 -17.89
C SER A 12 19.60 11.09 -17.91
N VAL A 13 18.85 12.06 -18.43
CA VAL A 13 17.43 11.92 -18.67
C VAL A 13 17.29 10.86 -19.75
N THR A 14 17.01 9.61 -19.37
CA THR A 14 16.66 8.58 -20.34
C THR A 14 15.46 9.09 -21.12
N SER A 15 15.61 9.25 -22.44
CA SER A 15 14.51 9.67 -23.31
C SER A 15 13.34 8.72 -23.10
N SER A 16 12.25 9.25 -22.58
CA SER A 16 11.01 8.52 -22.34
C SER A 16 10.53 7.90 -23.66
N ASN A 17 10.71 6.59 -23.81
CA ASN A 17 10.30 5.88 -25.02
C ASN A 17 8.78 5.65 -24.98
N TRP A 18 8.07 6.04 -26.04
CA TRP A 18 6.62 5.82 -26.17
C TRP A 18 6.22 4.35 -25.95
N ARG A 19 7.11 3.41 -26.32
CA ARG A 19 6.96 1.97 -26.08
C ARG A 19 6.80 1.63 -24.60
N SER A 20 7.49 2.36 -23.71
CA SER A 20 7.38 2.16 -22.26
C SER A 20 6.00 2.58 -21.74
N TRP A 21 5.47 3.72 -22.22
CA TRP A 21 4.14 4.19 -21.83
C TRP A 21 3.02 3.32 -22.39
N PHE A 22 3.16 2.86 -23.63
CA PHE A 22 2.26 1.85 -24.18
C PHE A 22 2.27 0.56 -23.36
N SER A 23 3.46 0.08 -22.98
CA SER A 23 3.60 -1.10 -22.11
C SER A 23 2.95 -0.88 -20.74
N VAL A 24 3.07 0.31 -20.14
CA VAL A 24 2.40 0.65 -18.89
C VAL A 24 0.88 0.62 -19.07
N ALA A 25 0.33 1.22 -20.14
CA ALA A 25 -1.11 1.18 -20.41
C ALA A 25 -1.64 -0.26 -20.59
N PHE A 26 -0.91 -1.10 -21.33
CA PHE A 26 -1.24 -2.52 -21.48
C PHE A 26 -1.18 -3.28 -20.14
N LEU A 27 -0.16 -3.01 -19.32
CA LEU A 27 -0.07 -3.61 -17.99
C LEU A 27 -1.19 -3.13 -17.06
N VAL A 28 -1.60 -1.86 -17.16
CA VAL A 28 -2.79 -1.38 -16.46
C VAL A 28 -4.01 -2.18 -16.90
N TYR A 29 -4.23 -2.40 -18.20
CA TYR A 29 -5.31 -3.29 -18.69
C TYR A 29 -5.23 -4.70 -18.06
N MET A 30 -4.05 -5.32 -18.03
CA MET A 30 -3.85 -6.64 -17.39
C MET A 30 -4.11 -6.63 -15.88
N LEU A 31 -3.80 -5.52 -15.19
CA LEU A 31 -4.16 -5.33 -13.77
C LEU A 31 -5.67 -5.41 -13.60
N LEU A 32 -6.42 -4.78 -14.51
CA LEU A 32 -7.88 -4.75 -14.44
C LEU A 32 -8.47 -6.14 -14.65
N VAL A 33 -7.95 -6.91 -15.61
CA VAL A 33 -8.32 -8.31 -15.83
C VAL A 33 -8.07 -9.13 -14.57
N ALA A 34 -6.92 -8.93 -13.93
CA ALA A 34 -6.54 -9.65 -12.72
C ALA A 34 -7.49 -9.37 -11.54
N VAL A 35 -7.81 -8.09 -11.31
CA VAL A 35 -8.72 -7.66 -10.25
C VAL A 35 -10.14 -8.20 -10.50
N GLY A 36 -10.62 -8.15 -11.75
CA GLY A 36 -11.90 -8.76 -12.13
C GLY A 36 -11.94 -10.27 -11.90
N THR A 37 -10.86 -10.97 -12.29
CA THR A 37 -10.70 -12.42 -12.08
C THR A 37 -10.72 -12.79 -10.58
N ILE A 38 -10.08 -12.00 -9.72
CA ILE A 38 -10.16 -12.19 -8.26
C ILE A 38 -11.59 -12.00 -7.76
N GLY A 39 -12.29 -10.98 -8.24
CA GLY A 39 -13.68 -10.72 -7.88
C GLY A 39 -14.62 -11.87 -8.25
N ASP A 40 -14.53 -12.36 -9.48
CA ASP A 40 -15.33 -13.50 -9.97
C ASP A 40 -14.96 -14.80 -9.24
N GLY A 41 -13.66 -15.04 -9.02
CA GLY A 41 -13.16 -16.19 -8.27
C GLY A 41 -13.61 -16.18 -6.81
N PHE A 42 -13.60 -15.02 -6.16
CA PHE A 42 -14.09 -14.85 -4.79
C PHE A 42 -15.60 -15.08 -4.69
N LYS A 43 -16.38 -14.54 -5.64
CA LYS A 43 -17.82 -14.84 -5.77
C LYS A 43 -18.09 -16.33 -5.87
N LEU A 44 -17.34 -17.03 -6.72
CA LEU A 44 -17.49 -18.46 -6.94
C LEU A 44 -17.05 -19.28 -5.71
N ALA A 45 -15.95 -18.91 -5.07
CA ALA A 45 -15.42 -19.61 -3.90
C ALA A 45 -16.32 -19.47 -2.65
N THR A 46 -17.08 -18.38 -2.55
CA THR A 46 -17.95 -18.08 -1.41
C THR A 46 -19.43 -18.43 -1.65
N ALA A 47 -19.80 -18.81 -2.88
CA ALA A 47 -21.15 -19.23 -3.22
C ALA A 47 -21.60 -20.42 -2.34
N GLY A 48 -22.61 -20.19 -1.49
CA GLY A 48 -23.18 -21.20 -0.58
C GLY A 48 -22.53 -21.32 0.81
N HIS A 49 -21.38 -20.69 1.05
CA HIS A 49 -20.67 -20.74 2.35
C HIS A 49 -20.28 -19.35 2.90
N ALA A 50 -20.77 -18.27 2.28
CA ALA A 50 -20.47 -16.89 2.65
C ALA A 50 -20.58 -16.63 4.17
N VAL A 51 -21.62 -17.17 4.82
CA VAL A 51 -21.86 -17.00 6.27
C VAL A 51 -20.73 -17.63 7.11
N MET A 52 -20.29 -18.85 6.81
CA MET A 52 -19.21 -19.53 7.55
C MET A 52 -17.81 -18.97 7.27
N LEU A 53 -17.55 -18.48 6.04
CA LEU A 53 -16.25 -17.91 5.66
C LEU A 53 -16.03 -16.53 6.31
N PHE A 54 -17.11 -15.78 6.57
CA PHE A 54 -17.06 -14.49 7.24
C PHE A 54 -17.12 -14.58 8.77
N ASP A 55 -17.61 -15.67 9.34
CA ASP A 55 -17.53 -15.93 10.79
C ASP A 55 -16.09 -16.03 11.29
N PHE A 56 -15.16 -16.58 10.50
CA PHE A 56 -13.73 -16.62 10.87
C PHE A 56 -13.03 -15.26 10.79
N ALA A 57 -13.52 -14.35 9.93
CA ALA A 57 -12.98 -13.01 9.75
C ALA A 57 -13.76 -11.94 10.54
N SER A 58 -14.72 -12.35 11.37
CA SER A 58 -15.58 -11.47 12.17
C SER A 58 -14.79 -10.61 13.18
N ASN A 59 -13.53 -10.96 13.45
CA ASN A 59 -12.64 -10.16 14.29
C ASN A 59 -11.80 -9.17 13.44
N PRO A 60 -12.04 -7.84 13.56
CA PRO A 60 -11.28 -6.82 12.84
C PRO A 60 -9.77 -6.86 13.07
N LEU A 61 -9.32 -7.32 14.25
CA LEU A 61 -7.90 -7.45 14.54
C LEU A 61 -7.24 -8.57 13.72
N ILE A 62 -7.95 -9.69 13.51
CA ILE A 62 -7.46 -10.78 12.65
C ILE A 62 -7.33 -10.27 11.21
N ALA A 63 -8.32 -9.53 10.73
CA ALA A 63 -8.27 -8.91 9.41
C ALA A 63 -7.08 -7.94 9.26
N LEU A 64 -6.83 -7.08 10.27
CA LEU A 64 -5.65 -6.23 10.33
C LEU A 64 -4.34 -7.05 10.23
N ILE A 65 -4.22 -8.13 11.00
CA ILE A 65 -3.02 -8.97 11.04
C ILE A 65 -2.79 -9.66 9.69
N ILE A 66 -3.85 -10.16 9.04
CA ILE A 66 -3.77 -10.71 7.68
C ILE A 66 -3.19 -9.67 6.72
N GLY A 67 -3.64 -8.42 6.80
CA GLY A 67 -3.09 -7.33 6.00
C GLY A 67 -1.60 -7.07 6.25
N ILE A 68 -1.19 -7.01 7.52
CA ILE A 68 0.22 -6.79 7.92
C ILE A 68 1.10 -7.89 7.35
N VAL A 69 0.74 -9.16 7.61
CA VAL A 69 1.52 -10.32 7.21
C VAL A 69 1.52 -10.48 5.69
N ALA A 70 0.38 -10.31 5.03
CA ALA A 70 0.29 -10.38 3.57
C ALA A 70 1.21 -9.35 2.91
N THR A 71 1.20 -8.09 3.37
CA THR A 71 2.11 -7.08 2.83
C THR A 71 3.56 -7.34 3.21
N ALA A 72 3.85 -7.80 4.42
CA ALA A 72 5.22 -8.14 4.82
C ALA A 72 5.82 -9.24 3.92
N LEU A 73 5.03 -10.26 3.59
CA LEU A 73 5.45 -11.37 2.71
C LEU A 73 5.54 -10.94 1.24
N ILE A 74 4.52 -10.23 0.74
CA ILE A 74 4.47 -9.78 -0.67
C ILE A 74 5.42 -8.59 -0.92
N GLN A 75 5.77 -7.84 0.13
CA GLN A 75 6.58 -6.63 0.09
C GLN A 75 6.01 -5.51 -0.80
N SER A 76 4.70 -5.53 -1.04
CA SER A 76 4.00 -4.52 -1.86
C SER A 76 2.59 -4.29 -1.34
N SER A 77 2.39 -3.20 -0.60
CA SER A 77 1.08 -2.81 -0.08
C SER A 77 0.11 -2.40 -1.18
N SER A 78 0.58 -1.79 -2.26
CA SER A 78 -0.24 -1.53 -3.45
C SER A 78 -0.78 -2.83 -4.07
N THR A 79 0.03 -3.91 -4.10
CA THR A 79 -0.45 -5.22 -4.56
C THR A 79 -1.51 -5.78 -3.62
N VAL A 80 -1.22 -5.81 -2.31
CA VAL A 80 -2.17 -6.34 -1.31
C VAL A 80 -3.47 -5.55 -1.30
N THR A 81 -3.41 -4.22 -1.36
CA THR A 81 -4.61 -3.39 -1.41
C THR A 81 -5.38 -3.57 -2.71
N SER A 82 -4.74 -3.74 -3.88
CA SER A 82 -5.45 -4.11 -5.11
C SER A 82 -6.14 -5.48 -5.04
N ILE A 83 -5.53 -6.46 -4.35
CA ILE A 83 -6.17 -7.75 -4.07
C ILE A 83 -7.41 -7.53 -3.18
N ILE A 84 -7.31 -6.72 -2.12
CA ILE A 84 -8.44 -6.36 -1.25
C ILE A 84 -9.56 -5.68 -2.05
N VAL A 85 -9.24 -4.74 -2.94
CA VAL A 85 -10.23 -4.12 -3.83
C VAL A 85 -10.94 -5.18 -4.69
N GLY A 86 -10.20 -6.13 -5.27
CA GLY A 86 -10.79 -7.25 -6.03
C GLY A 86 -11.68 -8.15 -5.19
N MET A 87 -11.29 -8.47 -3.95
CA MET A 87 -12.12 -9.27 -3.04
C MET A 87 -13.41 -8.54 -2.63
N VAL A 88 -13.36 -7.23 -2.38
CA VAL A 88 -14.54 -6.41 -2.11
C VAL A 88 -15.47 -6.37 -3.33
N ALA A 89 -14.91 -6.29 -4.54
CA ALA A 89 -15.67 -6.42 -5.78
C ALA A 89 -16.32 -7.81 -5.95
N GLY A 90 -15.77 -8.84 -5.30
CA GLY A 90 -16.34 -10.18 -5.18
C GLY A 90 -17.33 -10.36 -4.04
N GLY A 91 -17.56 -9.34 -3.20
CA GLY A 91 -18.52 -9.38 -2.11
C GLY A 91 -17.92 -9.55 -0.71
N MET A 92 -16.60 -9.38 -0.55
CA MET A 92 -16.00 -9.28 0.79
C MET A 92 -16.60 -8.08 1.56
N PRO A 93 -17.09 -8.27 2.79
CA PRO A 93 -17.61 -7.19 3.63
C PRO A 93 -16.57 -6.11 3.94
N LEU A 94 -17.01 -4.84 3.95
CA LEU A 94 -16.14 -3.71 4.29
C LEU A 94 -15.62 -3.78 5.74
N SER A 95 -16.40 -4.33 6.67
CA SER A 95 -15.99 -4.55 8.06
C SER A 95 -14.71 -5.41 8.19
N ILE A 96 -14.45 -6.28 7.22
CA ILE A 96 -13.24 -7.10 7.13
C ILE A 96 -12.18 -6.39 6.28
N ALA A 97 -12.58 -5.82 5.15
CA ALA A 97 -11.67 -5.21 4.19
C ALA A 97 -10.97 -3.96 4.74
N ILE A 98 -11.65 -3.14 5.56
CA ILE A 98 -11.11 -1.89 6.10
C ILE A 98 -9.93 -2.15 7.05
N PRO A 99 -10.05 -2.98 8.12
CA PRO A 99 -8.91 -3.33 8.95
C PRO A 99 -7.80 -4.01 8.15
N MET A 100 -8.15 -4.88 7.20
CA MET A 100 -7.17 -5.55 6.34
C MET A 100 -6.37 -4.55 5.49
N ALA A 101 -7.00 -3.52 4.95
CA ALA A 101 -6.33 -2.45 4.21
C ALA A 101 -5.44 -1.59 5.11
N MET A 102 -5.87 -1.28 6.34
CA MET A 102 -5.03 -0.62 7.34
C MET A 102 -3.77 -1.43 7.66
N GLY A 103 -3.93 -2.75 7.81
CA GLY A 103 -2.82 -3.67 8.06
C GLY A 103 -1.87 -3.75 6.88
N ALA A 104 -2.42 -3.77 5.67
CA ALA A 104 -1.63 -3.72 4.45
C ALA A 104 -0.76 -2.45 4.37
N ASN A 105 -1.24 -1.31 4.89
CA ASN A 105 -0.44 -0.08 4.97
C ASN A 105 0.73 -0.21 5.96
N VAL A 106 0.48 -0.77 7.15
CA VAL A 106 1.53 -1.04 8.15
C VAL A 106 2.64 -1.92 7.59
N GLY A 107 2.29 -3.02 6.90
CA GLY A 107 3.28 -3.95 6.35
C GLY A 107 4.24 -3.33 5.32
N THR A 108 3.90 -2.18 4.72
CA THR A 108 4.75 -1.48 3.72
C THR A 108 6.16 -1.18 4.25
N SER A 109 6.25 -0.87 5.55
CA SER A 109 7.48 -0.38 6.20
C SER A 109 8.53 -1.47 6.46
N LEU A 110 8.20 -2.75 6.26
CA LEU A 110 9.21 -3.80 6.31
C LEU A 110 10.28 -3.59 5.23
N THR A 111 9.88 -3.15 4.04
CA THR A 111 10.80 -2.93 2.92
C THR A 111 11.82 -1.83 3.20
N SER A 112 11.40 -0.73 3.82
CA SER A 112 12.28 0.36 4.22
C SER A 112 13.29 -0.07 5.27
N THR A 113 12.82 -0.88 6.23
CA THR A 113 13.67 -1.45 7.28
C THR A 113 14.73 -2.36 6.67
N ILE A 114 14.37 -3.23 5.72
CA ILE A 114 15.33 -4.07 4.98
C ILE A 114 16.35 -3.24 4.20
N VAL A 115 15.91 -2.18 3.51
CA VAL A 115 16.83 -1.28 2.78
C VAL A 115 17.85 -0.64 3.70
N SER A 116 17.45 -0.22 4.90
CA SER A 116 18.37 0.38 5.88
C SER A 116 19.48 -0.57 6.34
N LEU A 117 19.26 -1.89 6.23
CA LEU A 117 20.27 -2.90 6.59
C LEU A 117 21.50 -2.84 5.67
N GLY A 118 21.38 -2.27 4.47
CA GLY A 118 22.51 -2.01 3.58
C GLY A 118 23.60 -1.15 4.23
N HIS A 119 23.25 -0.31 5.21
CA HIS A 119 24.18 0.54 5.93
C HIS A 119 24.71 -0.08 7.23
N MET A 120 24.33 -1.33 7.57
CA MET A 120 24.59 -1.93 8.90
C MET A 120 26.05 -1.92 9.36
N ARG A 121 26.99 -1.86 8.42
CA ARG A 121 28.44 -1.87 8.67
C ARG A 121 28.98 -0.53 9.17
N GLU A 122 28.24 0.56 8.94
CA GLU A 122 28.68 1.93 9.27
C GLU A 122 27.78 2.50 10.36
N GLY A 123 28.30 2.65 11.58
CA GLY A 123 27.49 2.91 12.76
C GLY A 123 26.57 4.13 12.64
N GLU A 124 27.11 5.30 12.30
CA GLU A 124 26.32 6.54 12.20
C GLU A 124 25.45 6.59 10.95
N GLU A 125 25.92 6.02 9.83
CA GLU A 125 25.08 5.91 8.63
C GLU A 125 23.88 5.00 8.87
N PHE A 126 24.13 3.83 9.47
CA PHE A 126 23.10 2.88 9.84
C PHE A 126 22.07 3.52 10.75
N LYS A 127 22.50 4.27 11.78
CA LYS A 127 21.59 4.97 12.68
C LYS A 127 20.67 5.92 11.92
N ARG A 128 21.21 6.75 11.02
CA ARG A 128 20.40 7.67 10.21
C ARG A 128 19.47 6.95 9.24
N ALA A 129 19.97 5.92 8.54
CA ALA A 129 19.20 5.12 7.60
C ALA A 129 18.06 4.34 8.30
N PHE A 130 18.35 3.76 9.47
CA PHE A 130 17.40 3.00 10.26
C PHE A 130 16.32 3.93 10.85
N SER A 131 16.68 5.08 11.42
CA SER A 131 15.70 6.09 11.85
C SER A 131 14.80 6.55 10.70
N ALA A 132 15.38 6.78 9.52
CA ALA A 132 14.63 7.15 8.32
C ALA A 132 13.65 6.06 7.86
N ALA A 133 14.01 4.79 8.05
CA ALA A 133 13.14 3.67 7.74
C ALA A 133 12.02 3.49 8.79
N THR A 134 12.35 3.58 10.08
CA THR A 134 11.42 3.28 11.19
C THR A 134 10.51 4.44 11.55
N VAL A 135 10.82 5.69 11.17
CA VAL A 135 9.89 6.82 11.38
C VAL A 135 8.61 6.64 10.57
N HIS A 136 8.73 6.05 9.38
CA HIS A 136 7.60 5.67 8.55
C HIS A 136 6.80 4.54 9.21
N ASP A 137 7.47 3.50 9.70
CA ASP A 137 6.82 2.40 10.42
C ASP A 137 6.06 2.87 11.68
N SER A 138 6.74 3.63 12.52
CA SER A 138 6.20 4.17 13.77
C SER A 138 4.99 5.06 13.52
N PHE A 139 4.97 5.82 12.42
CA PHE A 139 3.80 6.60 12.01
C PHE A 139 2.62 5.70 11.63
N ASN A 140 2.84 4.66 10.82
CA ASN A 140 1.75 3.77 10.40
C ASN A 140 1.18 2.98 11.59
N LEU A 141 2.04 2.52 12.50
CA LEU A 141 1.60 1.85 13.73
C LEU A 141 0.76 2.79 14.61
N LEU A 142 1.20 4.04 14.78
CA LEU A 142 0.44 5.05 15.52
C LEU A 142 -0.89 5.39 14.82
N ALA A 143 -0.90 5.47 13.49
CA ALA A 143 -2.10 5.70 12.70
C ALA A 143 -3.14 4.61 12.90
N VAL A 144 -2.74 3.34 12.86
CA VAL A 144 -3.64 2.22 13.15
C VAL A 144 -4.09 2.23 14.60
N ALA A 145 -3.18 2.47 15.56
CA ALA A 145 -3.51 2.50 16.98
C ALA A 145 -4.57 3.57 17.33
N ILE A 146 -4.64 4.66 16.56
CA ILE A 146 -5.63 5.73 16.76
C ILE A 146 -6.88 5.52 15.89
N LEU A 147 -6.71 5.33 14.58
CA LEU A 147 -7.82 5.35 13.63
C LEU A 147 -8.59 4.03 13.60
N LEU A 148 -7.99 2.88 13.90
CA LEU A 148 -8.74 1.62 13.92
C LEU A 148 -9.79 1.60 15.04
N PRO A 149 -9.49 1.92 16.32
CA PRO A 149 -10.54 2.00 17.34
C PRO A 149 -11.63 3.00 17.00
N LEU A 150 -11.28 4.16 16.44
CA LEU A 150 -12.26 5.15 15.99
C LEU A 150 -13.14 4.60 14.85
N GLU A 151 -12.55 3.85 13.93
CA GLU A 151 -13.26 3.18 12.85
C GLU A 151 -14.25 2.14 13.37
N LEU A 152 -13.84 1.33 14.35
CA LEU A 152 -14.69 0.30 14.93
C LEU A 152 -15.84 0.89 15.77
N LEU A 153 -15.65 2.07 16.38
CA LEU A 153 -16.66 2.70 17.22
C LEU A 153 -17.64 3.59 16.44
N PHE A 154 -17.16 4.30 15.43
CA PHE A 154 -17.93 5.37 14.77
C PHE A 154 -18.01 5.22 13.23
N SER A 155 -17.20 4.35 12.65
CA SER A 155 -17.08 4.12 11.21
C SER A 155 -16.90 5.39 10.35
N PRO A 156 -16.08 6.39 10.75
CA PRO A 156 -15.90 7.62 9.99
C PRO A 156 -15.32 7.38 8.59
N LEU A 157 -14.36 6.46 8.43
CA LEU A 157 -13.76 6.18 7.12
C LEU A 157 -14.78 5.48 6.23
N GLU A 158 -15.49 4.47 6.72
CA GLU A 158 -16.55 3.80 5.97
C GLU A 158 -17.63 4.79 5.51
N ARG A 159 -18.13 5.65 6.40
CA ARG A 159 -19.19 6.62 6.08
C ARG A 159 -18.76 7.67 5.06
N ILE A 160 -17.59 8.30 5.28
CA ILE A 160 -17.09 9.36 4.39
C ILE A 160 -16.72 8.76 3.02
N SER A 161 -16.05 7.61 3.00
CA SER A 161 -15.74 6.91 1.74
C SER A 161 -16.99 6.48 1.00
N GLY A 162 -18.03 6.01 1.68
CA GLY A 162 -19.30 5.62 1.07
C GLY A 162 -20.02 6.79 0.40
N TYR A 163 -20.02 7.96 1.06
CA TYR A 163 -20.53 9.20 0.49
C TYR A 163 -19.81 9.56 -0.81
N PHE A 164 -18.47 9.61 -0.79
CA PHE A 164 -17.69 9.95 -1.99
C PHE A 164 -17.75 8.88 -3.08
N ALA A 165 -17.80 7.60 -2.72
CA ALA A 165 -17.92 6.50 -3.68
C ALA A 165 -19.24 6.58 -4.46
N THR A 166 -20.33 6.88 -3.76
CA THR A 166 -21.65 7.10 -4.37
C THR A 166 -21.66 8.36 -5.21
N TYR A 167 -21.05 9.45 -4.72
CA TYR A 167 -20.94 10.72 -5.46
C TYR A 167 -20.19 10.57 -6.80
N PHE A 168 -19.07 9.82 -6.82
CA PHE A 168 -18.29 9.60 -8.03
C PHE A 168 -18.88 8.53 -8.97
N ARG A 169 -19.78 7.68 -8.47
CA ARG A 169 -20.50 6.67 -9.27
C ARG A 169 -22.01 6.73 -9.04
N PRO A 170 -22.69 7.86 -9.38
CA PRO A 170 -24.09 8.10 -9.03
C PRO A 170 -25.11 7.20 -9.75
N GLY A 171 -24.67 6.30 -10.63
CA GLY A 171 -25.52 5.34 -11.35
C GLY A 171 -25.22 3.86 -11.09
N ALA A 172 -24.29 3.52 -10.18
CA ALA A 172 -23.95 2.13 -9.87
C ALA A 172 -24.86 1.52 -8.76
N THR A 173 -25.70 2.34 -8.14
CA THR A 173 -26.73 1.92 -7.17
C THR A 173 -28.10 1.68 -7.81
N ALA A 174 -28.31 2.12 -9.06
CA ALA A 174 -29.52 1.85 -9.82
C ALA A 174 -29.26 0.72 -10.82
N GLU A 175 -30.22 -0.19 -10.99
CA GLU A 175 -30.23 -1.26 -12.02
C GLU A 175 -30.35 -0.71 -13.46
N VAL A 176 -29.74 0.44 -13.75
CA VAL A 176 -29.67 0.96 -15.10
C VAL A 176 -28.41 0.38 -15.73
N ALA A 177 -28.63 -0.51 -16.70
CA ALA A 177 -27.60 -1.00 -17.62
C ALA A 177 -27.01 0.16 -18.43
N SER A 178 -26.18 0.98 -17.79
CA SER A 178 -25.36 1.96 -18.50
C SER A 178 -24.33 1.21 -19.33
N PHE A 179 -24.17 1.63 -20.58
CA PHE A 179 -23.15 1.06 -21.47
C PHE A 179 -21.79 1.19 -20.79
N ASN A 180 -21.18 0.05 -20.51
CA ASN A 180 -19.97 -0.04 -19.70
C ASN A 180 -18.77 -0.40 -20.60
N PRO A 181 -18.08 0.61 -21.16
CA PRO A 181 -16.98 0.38 -22.10
C PRO A 181 -15.81 -0.37 -21.45
N ILE A 182 -15.54 -0.15 -20.16
CA ILE A 182 -14.46 -0.83 -19.45
C ILE A 182 -14.80 -2.32 -19.25
N GLY A 183 -16.00 -2.63 -18.76
CA GLY A 183 -16.45 -4.01 -18.60
C GLY A 183 -16.45 -4.79 -19.92
N ALA A 184 -16.90 -4.16 -21.02
CA ALA A 184 -16.88 -4.77 -22.36
C ALA A 184 -15.46 -5.09 -22.85
N MET A 185 -14.46 -4.25 -22.51
CA MET A 185 -13.05 -4.50 -22.86
C MET A 185 -12.41 -5.62 -22.01
N LEU A 186 -12.86 -5.81 -20.77
CA LEU A 186 -12.30 -6.80 -19.85
C LEU A 186 -12.91 -8.19 -20.04
N LYS A 187 -14.20 -8.23 -20.40
CA LYS A 187 -15.00 -9.46 -20.47
C LYS A 187 -14.35 -10.59 -21.28
N PRO A 188 -13.80 -10.37 -22.49
CA PRO A 188 -13.15 -11.45 -23.24
C PRO A 188 -11.99 -12.12 -22.47
N ALA A 189 -11.21 -11.33 -21.74
CA ALA A 189 -10.06 -11.83 -21.00
C ALA A 189 -10.49 -12.55 -19.71
N THR A 190 -11.45 -11.99 -18.96
CA THR A 190 -11.99 -12.63 -17.75
C THR A 190 -12.74 -13.92 -18.08
N ASP A 191 -13.54 -13.93 -19.15
CA ASP A 191 -14.29 -15.10 -19.61
C ASP A 191 -13.34 -16.22 -20.10
N THR A 192 -12.23 -15.85 -20.73
CA THR A 192 -11.19 -16.82 -21.11
C THR A 192 -10.60 -17.50 -19.87
N ILE A 193 -10.23 -16.73 -18.84
CA ILE A 193 -9.70 -17.27 -17.59
C ILE A 193 -10.76 -18.13 -16.87
N ALA A 194 -12.02 -17.69 -16.85
CA ALA A 194 -13.13 -18.44 -16.26
C ALA A 194 -13.42 -19.75 -17.00
N THR A 195 -13.26 -19.77 -18.33
CA THR A 195 -13.40 -21.00 -19.11
C THR A 195 -12.32 -22.01 -18.73
N PHE A 196 -11.08 -21.57 -18.51
CA PHE A 196 -10.02 -22.44 -17.99
C PHE A 196 -10.27 -22.94 -16.57
N SER A 197 -10.95 -22.18 -15.71
CA SER A 197 -11.30 -22.65 -14.36
C SER A 197 -12.54 -23.55 -14.33
N SER A 198 -13.40 -23.49 -15.36
CA SER A 198 -14.65 -24.27 -15.44
C SER A 198 -14.45 -25.80 -15.45
N PHE A 199 -13.24 -26.28 -15.77
CA PHE A 199 -12.87 -27.69 -15.66
C PHE A 199 -12.88 -28.20 -14.21
N ILE A 200 -12.91 -27.29 -13.22
CA ILE A 200 -12.95 -27.59 -11.79
C ILE A 200 -14.14 -26.85 -11.16
N PRO A 201 -15.32 -27.48 -11.05
CA PRO A 201 -16.51 -26.81 -10.53
C PRO A 201 -16.42 -26.56 -9.01
N GLY A 202 -17.16 -25.55 -8.56
CA GLY A 202 -17.33 -25.22 -7.14
C GLY A 202 -16.21 -24.38 -6.54
N ILE A 203 -15.96 -24.55 -5.23
CA ILE A 203 -15.05 -23.71 -4.44
C ILE A 203 -13.62 -23.69 -5.02
N TRP A 204 -13.14 -24.84 -5.48
CA TRP A 204 -11.79 -24.99 -6.04
C TRP A 204 -11.59 -24.20 -7.35
N GLY A 205 -12.61 -24.12 -8.21
CA GLY A 205 -12.58 -23.26 -9.39
C GLY A 205 -12.43 -21.79 -9.03
N GLY A 206 -13.15 -21.34 -7.99
CA GLY A 206 -13.02 -19.99 -7.45
C GLY A 206 -11.63 -19.70 -6.86
N ILE A 207 -11.09 -20.62 -6.07
CA ILE A 207 -9.73 -20.51 -5.51
C ILE A 207 -8.68 -20.40 -6.62
N ILE A 208 -8.78 -21.24 -7.67
CA ILE A 208 -7.84 -21.19 -8.80
C ILE A 208 -7.91 -19.84 -9.52
N MET A 209 -9.10 -19.30 -9.74
CA MET A 209 -9.26 -17.96 -10.32
C MET A 209 -8.61 -16.89 -9.44
N ILE A 210 -8.80 -16.94 -8.12
CA ILE A 210 -8.12 -16.01 -7.19
C ILE A 210 -6.61 -16.15 -7.32
N VAL A 211 -6.06 -17.37 -7.32
CA VAL A 211 -4.62 -17.61 -7.43
C VAL A 211 -4.06 -17.09 -8.76
N LEU A 212 -4.74 -17.36 -9.87
CA LEU A 212 -4.36 -16.85 -11.19
C LEU A 212 -4.43 -15.31 -11.25
N GLY A 213 -5.49 -14.73 -10.69
CA GLY A 213 -5.63 -13.29 -10.57
C GLY A 213 -4.53 -12.67 -9.73
N VAL A 214 -4.22 -13.23 -8.55
CA VAL A 214 -3.12 -12.77 -7.68
C VAL A 214 -1.77 -12.88 -8.39
N ALA A 215 -1.50 -14.01 -9.07
CA ALA A 215 -0.28 -14.18 -9.85
C ALA A 215 -0.15 -13.13 -10.96
N LEU A 216 -1.27 -12.82 -11.63
CA LEU A 216 -1.32 -11.78 -12.65
C LEU A 216 -1.12 -10.38 -12.05
N ILE A 217 -1.73 -10.04 -10.91
CA ILE A 217 -1.48 -8.78 -10.19
C ILE A 217 0.01 -8.66 -9.85
N LEU A 218 0.61 -9.70 -9.27
CA LEU A 218 2.04 -9.68 -8.90
C LEU A 218 2.94 -9.47 -10.12
N PHE A 219 2.66 -10.16 -11.23
CA PHE A 219 3.39 -9.98 -12.49
C PHE A 219 3.26 -8.54 -13.01
N VAL A 220 2.04 -8.02 -13.02
CA VAL A 220 1.71 -6.70 -13.57
C VAL A 220 2.33 -5.58 -12.74
N VAL A 221 2.10 -5.55 -11.42
CA VAL A 221 2.63 -4.52 -10.52
C VAL A 221 4.15 -4.51 -10.55
N LYS A 222 4.80 -5.69 -10.55
CA LYS A 222 6.26 -5.80 -10.68
C LYS A 222 6.77 -5.27 -12.02
N SER A 223 6.05 -5.54 -13.11
CA SER A 223 6.41 -5.09 -14.46
C SER A 223 6.24 -3.58 -14.62
N ILE A 224 5.13 -3.02 -14.15
CA ILE A 224 4.87 -1.57 -14.11
C ILE A 224 5.97 -0.88 -13.30
N GLY A 225 6.25 -1.38 -12.09
CA GLY A 225 7.30 -0.84 -11.23
C GLY A 225 8.68 -0.86 -11.90
N LYS A 226 9.03 -1.94 -12.61
CA LYS A 226 10.32 -2.04 -13.34
C LYS A 226 10.42 -1.02 -14.48
N ILE A 227 9.36 -0.86 -15.28
CA ILE A 227 9.34 0.10 -16.40
C ILE A 227 9.38 1.52 -15.87
N LEU A 228 8.49 1.87 -14.94
CA LEU A 228 8.42 3.21 -14.37
C LEU A 228 9.72 3.56 -13.64
N LYS A 229 10.34 2.64 -12.90
CA LYS A 229 11.67 2.85 -12.32
C LYS A 229 12.71 3.21 -13.39
N LYS A 230 12.77 2.48 -14.51
CA LYS A 230 13.72 2.75 -15.59
C LYS A 230 13.53 4.14 -16.21
N VAL A 231 12.29 4.60 -16.33
CA VAL A 231 11.97 5.88 -17.01
C VAL A 231 11.96 7.06 -16.04
N MET A 232 11.61 6.86 -14.77
CA MET A 232 11.30 7.93 -13.81
C MET A 232 12.37 8.18 -12.75
N VAL A 233 13.32 7.27 -12.48
CA VAL A 233 14.26 7.45 -11.35
C VAL A 233 15.09 8.75 -11.45
N GLY A 234 15.59 9.12 -12.64
CA GLY A 234 16.33 10.37 -12.82
C GLY A 234 15.49 11.60 -12.49
N ARG A 235 14.25 11.65 -13.01
CA ARG A 235 13.29 12.73 -12.71
C ARG A 235 12.87 12.74 -11.24
N ALA A 236 12.68 11.57 -10.64
CA ALA A 236 12.34 11.42 -9.24
C ALA A 236 13.45 11.98 -8.34
N LEU A 237 14.72 11.69 -8.64
CA LEU A 237 15.86 12.27 -7.95
C LEU A 237 15.92 13.79 -8.12
N GLU A 238 15.68 14.32 -9.32
CA GLU A 238 15.65 15.76 -9.57
C GLU A 238 14.55 16.47 -8.75
N ILE A 239 13.32 15.92 -8.77
CA ILE A 239 12.19 16.42 -7.96
C ILE A 239 12.58 16.39 -6.48
N MET A 240 13.14 15.28 -6.01
CA MET A 240 13.52 15.08 -4.61
C MET A 240 14.51 16.16 -4.15
N HIS A 241 15.60 16.39 -4.89
CA HIS A 241 16.60 17.40 -4.53
C HIS A 241 16.08 18.83 -4.59
N ARG A 242 15.12 19.13 -5.47
CA ARG A 242 14.54 20.47 -5.58
C ARG A 242 13.48 20.77 -4.52
N THR A 243 12.81 19.76 -3.99
CA THR A 243 11.60 19.93 -3.16
C THR A 243 11.79 19.57 -1.70
N ILE A 244 12.69 18.64 -1.38
CA ILE A 244 13.00 18.30 0.02
C ILE A 244 13.75 19.47 0.67
N GLY A 245 13.30 19.86 1.86
CA GLY A 245 13.90 20.94 2.66
C GLY A 245 13.20 22.29 2.58
N ARG A 246 12.19 22.46 1.70
CA ARG A 246 11.37 23.69 1.61
C ARG A 246 10.24 23.76 2.65
N GLY A 247 10.14 22.76 3.52
CA GLY A 247 9.12 22.66 4.56
C GLY A 247 8.29 21.38 4.45
N PRO A 248 7.44 21.09 5.46
CA PRO A 248 6.72 19.82 5.56
C PRO A 248 5.76 19.54 4.41
N VAL A 249 4.97 20.52 3.98
CA VAL A 249 3.99 20.36 2.90
C VAL A 249 4.69 20.02 1.58
N SER A 250 5.82 20.68 1.29
CA SER A 250 6.65 20.36 0.12
C SER A 250 7.23 18.94 0.22
N GLY A 251 7.63 18.50 1.41
CA GLY A 251 8.09 17.13 1.65
C GLY A 251 6.99 16.10 1.36
N ILE A 252 5.78 16.28 1.92
CA ILE A 252 4.62 15.41 1.67
C ILE A 252 4.25 15.41 0.19
N GLY A 253 4.16 16.57 -0.45
CA GLY A 253 3.88 16.66 -1.88
C GLY A 253 4.92 15.94 -2.74
N ALA A 254 6.21 16.10 -2.43
CA ALA A 254 7.30 15.46 -3.15
C ALA A 254 7.25 13.93 -3.03
N GLY A 255 7.09 13.41 -1.81
CA GLY A 255 6.98 11.97 -1.57
C GLY A 255 5.78 11.35 -2.27
N GLY A 256 4.65 12.06 -2.25
CA GLY A 256 3.42 11.65 -2.95
C GLY A 256 3.62 11.60 -4.45
N ILE A 257 4.07 12.70 -5.06
CA ILE A 257 4.30 12.79 -6.51
C ILE A 257 5.29 11.72 -6.97
N ILE A 258 6.44 11.57 -6.28
CA ILE A 258 7.44 10.57 -6.66
C ILE A 258 6.86 9.16 -6.57
N THR A 259 6.10 8.86 -5.53
CA THR A 259 5.49 7.53 -5.38
C THR A 259 4.41 7.28 -6.42
N VAL A 260 3.62 8.28 -6.80
CA VAL A 260 2.65 8.16 -7.90
C VAL A 260 3.35 7.96 -9.25
N LEU A 261 4.45 8.66 -9.50
CA LEU A 261 5.22 8.53 -10.74
C LEU A 261 5.91 7.17 -10.86
N VAL A 262 6.43 6.65 -9.76
CA VAL A 262 7.19 5.38 -9.72
C VAL A 262 6.27 4.17 -9.45
N GLN A 263 5.06 4.39 -8.91
CA GLN A 263 4.08 3.38 -8.49
C GLN A 263 4.62 2.35 -7.48
N SER A 264 5.65 2.71 -6.71
CA SER A 264 6.29 1.80 -5.76
C SER A 264 6.87 2.57 -4.58
N SER A 265 6.24 2.46 -3.41
CA SER A 265 6.77 3.02 -2.16
C SER A 265 8.13 2.43 -1.81
N SER A 266 8.36 1.13 -1.99
CA SER A 266 9.66 0.50 -1.77
C SER A 266 10.75 1.09 -2.67
N THR A 267 10.43 1.47 -3.91
CA THR A 267 11.38 2.19 -4.78
C THR A 267 11.61 3.62 -4.31
N THR A 268 10.55 4.35 -3.93
CA THR A 268 10.69 5.68 -3.32
C THR A 268 11.56 5.62 -2.06
N THR A 269 11.37 4.60 -1.22
CA THR A 269 12.15 4.42 0.00
C THR A 269 13.59 4.03 -0.28
N ALA A 270 13.84 3.20 -1.30
CA ALA A 270 15.19 2.87 -1.76
C ALA A 270 15.99 4.09 -2.26
N LEU A 271 15.32 5.22 -2.56
CA LEU A 271 15.99 6.48 -2.85
C LEU A 271 16.28 7.28 -1.57
N ILE A 272 15.29 7.43 -0.68
CA ILE A 272 15.40 8.35 0.46
C ILE A 272 16.21 7.77 1.64
N VAL A 273 16.10 6.48 1.93
CA VAL A 273 16.78 5.86 3.09
C VAL A 273 18.30 5.89 2.93
N PRO A 274 18.88 5.54 1.77
CA PRO A 274 20.33 5.68 1.59
C PRO A 274 20.82 7.11 1.68
N MET A 275 20.05 8.08 1.18
CA MET A 275 20.41 9.50 1.28
C MET A 275 20.29 10.04 2.70
N ALA A 276 19.38 9.51 3.51
CA ALA A 276 19.37 9.77 4.94
C ALA A 276 20.60 9.15 5.62
N GLY A 277 20.93 7.90 5.26
CA GLY A 277 22.12 7.19 5.70
C GLY A 277 23.40 7.97 5.47
N SER A 278 23.60 8.48 4.24
CA SER A 278 24.76 9.31 3.89
C SER A 278 24.71 10.74 4.43
N GLY A 279 23.67 11.10 5.18
CA GLY A 279 23.52 12.43 5.80
C GLY A 279 23.10 13.54 4.85
N VAL A 280 22.73 13.22 3.60
CA VAL A 280 22.20 14.20 2.62
C VAL A 280 20.87 14.78 3.10
N PHE A 281 20.03 13.95 3.74
CA PHE A 281 18.76 14.38 4.32
C PHE A 281 18.68 14.05 5.81
N THR A 282 18.14 15.00 6.58
CA THR A 282 17.85 14.83 8.00
C THR A 282 16.54 14.06 8.22
N LEU A 283 16.38 13.42 9.38
CA LEU A 283 15.13 12.74 9.75
C LEU A 283 13.91 13.65 9.65
N LYS A 284 14.05 14.94 10.03
CA LYS A 284 12.98 15.96 9.93
C LYS A 284 12.55 16.24 8.48
N GLN A 285 13.43 16.02 7.51
CA GLN A 285 13.11 16.16 6.08
C GLN A 285 12.54 14.86 5.50
N VAL A 286 13.06 13.71 5.93
CA VAL A 286 12.61 12.38 5.49
C VAL A 286 11.20 12.07 5.99
N TYR A 287 10.89 12.45 7.23
CA TYR A 287 9.60 12.14 7.84
C TYR A 287 8.40 12.61 7.00
N PRO A 288 8.20 13.92 6.71
CA PRO A 288 7.11 14.37 5.85
C PRO A 288 7.18 13.77 4.43
N PHE A 289 8.38 13.50 3.91
CA PHE A 289 8.54 12.83 2.62
C PHE A 289 7.94 11.41 2.61
N THR A 290 8.21 10.61 3.64
CA THR A 290 7.64 9.26 3.76
C THR A 290 6.12 9.27 3.90
N LEU A 291 5.55 10.26 4.61
CA LEU A 291 4.10 10.45 4.70
C LEU A 291 3.47 10.72 3.34
N GLY A 292 4.13 11.57 2.54
CA GLY A 292 3.79 11.78 1.15
C GLY A 292 3.76 10.47 0.35
N GLY A 293 4.81 9.67 0.52
CA GLY A 293 4.91 8.36 -0.13
C GLY A 293 3.70 7.46 0.14
N ASN A 294 3.25 7.38 1.39
CA ASN A 294 2.07 6.60 1.76
C ASN A 294 0.81 7.08 1.07
N LEU A 295 0.58 8.39 1.09
CA LEU A 295 -0.53 8.98 0.36
C LEU A 295 -0.45 8.66 -1.14
N GLY A 296 0.75 8.68 -1.73
CA GLY A 296 0.96 8.32 -3.13
C GLY A 296 0.62 6.87 -3.48
N THR A 297 0.88 5.90 -2.57
CA THR A 297 0.57 4.48 -2.82
C THR A 297 -0.92 4.18 -3.01
N THR A 298 -1.79 5.06 -2.49
CA THR A 298 -3.25 4.89 -2.56
C THR A 298 -3.78 5.03 -3.99
N ILE A 299 -3.04 5.70 -4.89
CA ILE A 299 -3.42 5.84 -6.30
C ILE A 299 -3.57 4.49 -6.99
N THR A 300 -2.74 3.49 -6.66
CA THR A 300 -2.85 2.16 -7.28
C THR A 300 -4.18 1.47 -6.94
N ALA A 301 -4.64 1.60 -5.69
CA ALA A 301 -5.94 1.06 -5.27
C ALA A 301 -7.09 1.81 -5.96
N LEU A 302 -6.98 3.14 -6.13
CA LEU A 302 -7.98 3.93 -6.86
C LEU A 302 -8.05 3.54 -8.35
N ILE A 303 -6.91 3.33 -9.01
CA ILE A 303 -6.86 2.82 -10.39
C ILE A 303 -7.53 1.45 -10.48
N ALA A 304 -7.19 0.53 -9.56
CA ALA A 304 -7.80 -0.79 -9.49
C ALA A 304 -9.32 -0.72 -9.27
N ALA A 305 -9.79 0.21 -8.44
CA ALA A 305 -11.22 0.37 -8.16
C ALA A 305 -12.00 1.04 -9.29
N ILE A 306 -11.41 2.00 -10.01
CA ILE A 306 -12.03 2.62 -11.19
C ILE A 306 -12.27 1.59 -12.29
N ALA A 307 -11.40 0.59 -12.37
CA ALA A 307 -11.52 -0.50 -13.33
C ALA A 307 -12.63 -1.51 -13.03
N ILE A 308 -13.08 -1.59 -11.78
CA ILE A 308 -14.17 -2.49 -11.40
C ILE A 308 -15.50 -1.88 -11.84
N THR A 309 -16.37 -2.76 -12.30
CA THR A 309 -17.68 -2.39 -12.82
C THR A 309 -18.75 -3.36 -12.33
N GLY A 310 -20.03 -3.02 -12.51
CA GLY A 310 -21.15 -3.80 -11.99
C GLY A 310 -21.59 -3.39 -10.58
N PRO A 311 -22.48 -4.18 -9.94
CA PRO A 311 -23.17 -3.79 -8.70
C PRO A 311 -22.24 -3.51 -7.51
N LEU A 312 -21.08 -4.16 -7.48
CA LEU A 312 -20.11 -4.03 -6.38
C LEU A 312 -19.02 -2.97 -6.67
N ALA A 313 -19.15 -2.22 -7.76
CA ALA A 313 -18.16 -1.22 -8.14
C ALA A 313 -18.13 0.02 -7.20
N VAL A 314 -19.26 0.34 -6.58
CA VAL A 314 -19.30 1.37 -5.52
C VAL A 314 -18.49 0.90 -4.32
N LEU A 315 -18.65 -0.34 -3.89
CA LEU A 315 -17.92 -0.90 -2.74
C LEU A 315 -16.42 -1.00 -3.02
N ALA A 316 -16.03 -1.37 -4.24
CA ALA A 316 -14.64 -1.37 -4.67
C ALA A 316 -14.01 0.04 -4.61
N LEU A 317 -14.73 1.05 -5.11
CA LEU A 317 -14.29 2.44 -5.00
C LEU A 317 -14.27 2.92 -3.55
N GLN A 318 -15.23 2.51 -2.75
CA GLN A 318 -15.31 2.83 -1.33
C GLN A 318 -14.08 2.32 -0.59
N ILE A 319 -13.69 1.05 -0.74
CA ILE A 319 -12.50 0.53 -0.05
C ILE A 319 -11.20 1.21 -0.52
N ALA A 320 -11.08 1.59 -1.80
CA ALA A 320 -9.96 2.38 -2.29
C ALA A 320 -9.92 3.80 -1.68
N LEU A 321 -11.10 4.42 -1.52
CA LEU A 321 -11.25 5.71 -0.85
C LEU A 321 -11.00 5.61 0.66
N VAL A 322 -11.37 4.51 1.32
CA VAL A 322 -10.98 4.25 2.71
C VAL A 322 -9.46 4.26 2.83
N HIS A 323 -8.74 3.59 1.92
CA HIS A 323 -7.28 3.59 1.95
C HIS A 323 -6.69 5.00 1.76
N LEU A 324 -7.27 5.82 0.87
CA LEU A 324 -6.90 7.23 0.70
C LEU A 324 -7.16 8.05 1.98
N PHE A 325 -8.38 7.99 2.51
CA PHE A 325 -8.79 8.78 3.67
C PHE A 325 -8.10 8.35 4.96
N PHE A 326 -7.82 7.06 5.13
CA PHE A 326 -7.01 6.58 6.25
C PHE A 326 -5.63 7.26 6.27
N ASN A 327 -4.92 7.26 5.14
CA ASN A 327 -3.62 7.91 5.04
C ASN A 327 -3.71 9.43 5.18
N LEU A 328 -4.69 10.06 4.53
CA LEU A 328 -4.87 11.51 4.60
C LEU A 328 -5.21 11.97 6.02
N PHE A 329 -6.17 11.32 6.69
CA PHE A 329 -6.59 11.67 8.04
C PHE A 329 -5.51 11.33 9.06
N ALA A 330 -4.75 10.24 8.88
CA ALA A 330 -3.58 9.96 9.71
C ALA A 330 -2.57 11.11 9.63
N ILE A 331 -2.27 11.61 8.43
CA ILE A 331 -1.35 12.75 8.24
C ILE A 331 -1.91 14.00 8.91
N ILE A 332 -3.18 14.33 8.67
CA ILE A 332 -3.81 15.51 9.26
C ILE A 332 -3.80 15.42 10.79
N LEU A 333 -4.19 14.29 11.36
CA LEU A 333 -4.32 14.10 12.80
C LEU A 333 -2.95 14.05 13.50
N ILE A 334 -2.07 13.13 13.07
CA ILE A 334 -0.79 12.89 13.74
C ILE A 334 0.20 14.00 13.43
N TYR A 335 0.30 14.42 12.17
CA TYR A 335 1.31 15.40 11.79
C TYR A 335 0.91 16.83 12.18
N SER A 336 -0.37 17.20 12.20
CA SER A 336 -0.73 18.58 12.58
C SER A 336 -0.56 18.82 14.08
N ILE A 337 -0.84 17.82 14.93
CA ILE A 337 -0.74 17.93 16.38
C ILE A 337 0.73 17.77 16.84
N PRO A 338 1.37 18.80 17.44
CA PRO A 338 2.81 18.77 17.75
C PRO A 338 3.24 17.58 18.62
N PHE A 339 2.43 17.22 19.63
CA PHE A 339 2.71 16.08 20.49
C PHE A 339 2.71 14.76 19.71
N LEU A 340 1.67 14.49 18.91
CA LEU A 340 1.58 13.27 18.11
C LEU A 340 2.66 13.21 17.03
N ARG A 341 3.00 14.35 16.41
CA ARG A 341 4.04 14.45 15.38
C ARG A 341 5.40 13.97 15.88
N ASN A 342 5.72 14.22 17.15
CA ASN A 342 7.02 13.88 17.74
C ASN A 342 7.11 12.41 18.14
N ILE A 343 5.99 11.70 18.33
CA ILE A 343 5.99 10.29 18.76
C ILE A 343 6.72 9.39 17.74
N PRO A 344 6.42 9.40 16.43
CA PRO A 344 7.14 8.58 15.46
C PRO A 344 8.64 8.88 15.37
N VAL A 345 9.02 10.15 15.53
CA VAL A 345 10.42 10.58 15.52
C VAL A 345 11.17 10.02 16.73
N PHE A 346 10.56 10.15 17.92
CA PHE A 346 11.13 9.63 19.17
C PHE A 346 11.31 8.11 19.12
N ILE A 347 10.30 7.37 18.67
CA ILE A 347 10.38 5.91 18.53
C ILE A 347 11.48 5.55 17.53
N ALA A 348 11.55 6.23 16.39
CA ALA A 348 12.55 5.95 15.36
C ALA A 348 13.99 6.18 15.83
N GLU A 349 14.26 7.31 16.50
CA GLU A 349 15.58 7.61 17.05
C GLU A 349 15.96 6.63 18.17
N GLY A 350 15.04 6.30 19.07
CA GLY A 350 15.25 5.32 20.13
C GLY A 350 15.59 3.94 19.57
N LEU A 351 14.80 3.46 18.61
CA LEU A 351 15.04 2.19 17.93
C LEU A 351 16.38 2.17 17.20
N ALA A 352 16.75 3.26 16.53
CA ALA A 352 18.03 3.36 15.83
C ALA A 352 19.23 3.33 16.79
N ILE A 353 19.13 3.95 17.96
CA ILE A 353 20.16 3.88 19.01
C ILE A 353 20.31 2.44 19.51
N LEU A 354 19.20 1.75 19.79
CA LEU A 354 19.22 0.35 20.21
C LEU A 354 19.82 -0.55 19.12
N ALA A 355 19.36 -0.40 17.89
CA ALA A 355 19.83 -1.13 16.72
C ALA A 355 21.32 -0.88 16.41
N GLN A 356 21.82 0.32 16.67
CA GLN A 356 23.25 0.65 16.54
C GLN A 356 24.07 -0.09 17.59
N LYS A 357 23.61 -0.13 18.85
CA LYS A 357 24.29 -0.84 19.95
C LYS A 357 24.32 -2.35 19.75
N ASN A 358 23.20 -2.95 19.34
CA ASN A 358 23.12 -4.38 19.10
C ASN A 358 22.15 -4.69 17.95
N LYS A 359 22.64 -5.42 16.95
CA LYS A 359 21.87 -5.81 15.76
C LYS A 359 20.72 -6.76 16.08
N ILE A 360 20.71 -7.42 17.24
CA ILE A 360 19.58 -8.25 17.67
C ILE A 360 18.29 -7.44 17.79
N TYR A 361 18.37 -6.15 18.14
CA TYR A 361 17.19 -5.28 18.24
C TYR A 361 16.55 -5.03 16.87
N VAL A 362 17.32 -5.10 15.79
CA VAL A 362 16.81 -5.04 14.42
C VAL A 362 15.95 -6.26 14.13
N ALA A 363 16.48 -7.46 14.39
CA ALA A 363 15.76 -8.70 14.18
C ALA A 363 14.52 -8.76 15.09
N ALA A 364 14.67 -8.42 16.37
CA ALA A 364 13.58 -8.37 17.33
C ALA A 364 12.47 -7.39 16.89
N TYR A 365 12.84 -6.23 16.34
CA TYR A 365 11.86 -5.28 15.81
C TYR A 365 11.14 -5.81 14.57
N ILE A 366 11.88 -6.31 13.57
CA ILE A 366 11.30 -6.83 12.33
C ILE A 366 10.38 -8.02 12.63
N PHE A 367 10.89 -9.03 13.33
CA PHE A 367 10.09 -10.21 13.64
C PHE A 367 8.97 -9.89 14.63
N GLY A 368 9.23 -9.02 15.61
CA GLY A 368 8.24 -8.59 16.59
C GLY A 368 7.06 -7.85 15.98
N VAL A 369 7.31 -6.82 15.16
CA VAL A 369 6.26 -5.95 14.61
C VAL A 369 5.50 -6.62 13.47
N PHE A 370 6.18 -7.34 12.56
CA PHE A 370 5.55 -7.83 11.33
C PHE A 370 5.05 -9.27 11.41
N PHE A 371 5.51 -10.06 12.39
CA PHE A 371 5.17 -11.48 12.47
C PHE A 371 4.73 -11.91 13.88
N VAL A 372 5.63 -11.90 14.86
CA VAL A 372 5.40 -12.45 16.20
C VAL A 372 4.29 -11.70 16.93
N GLY A 373 4.34 -10.37 17.02
CA GLY A 373 3.32 -9.56 17.69
C GLY A 373 1.94 -9.78 17.08
N PRO A 374 1.78 -9.55 15.76
CA PRO A 374 0.53 -9.83 15.06
C PRO A 374 0.03 -11.27 15.26
N LEU A 375 0.86 -12.29 15.06
CA LEU A 375 0.44 -13.69 15.19
C LEU A 375 0.14 -14.10 16.65
N SER A 376 0.81 -13.49 17.63
CA SER A 376 0.54 -13.73 19.05
C SER A 376 -0.84 -13.24 19.45
N VAL A 377 -1.30 -12.11 18.89
CA VAL A 377 -2.67 -11.61 19.09
C VAL A 377 -3.71 -12.61 18.57
N ILE A 378 -3.46 -13.26 17.43
CA ILE A 378 -4.34 -14.35 16.94
C ILE A 378 -4.35 -15.53 17.90
N GLY A 379 -3.17 -15.97 18.35
CA GLY A 379 -3.05 -17.07 19.31
C GLY A 379 -3.81 -16.80 20.61
N PHE A 380 -3.70 -15.57 21.12
CA PHE A 380 -4.37 -15.15 22.35
C PHE A 380 -5.89 -14.98 22.17
N ALA A 381 -6.34 -14.40 21.05
CA ALA A 381 -7.77 -14.28 20.73
C ALA A 381 -8.45 -15.66 20.71
N ARG A 382 -7.83 -16.65 20.07
CA ARG A 382 -8.32 -18.03 20.04
C ARG A 382 -8.36 -18.70 21.41
N LEU A 383 -7.36 -18.44 22.26
CA LEU A 383 -7.33 -18.96 23.64
C LEU A 383 -8.44 -18.37 24.52
N LEU A 384 -8.88 -17.15 24.23
CA LEU A 384 -9.96 -16.47 24.93
C LEU A 384 -11.36 -16.73 24.34
N GLY A 385 -11.47 -17.53 23.26
CA GLY A 385 -12.74 -17.87 22.63
C GLY A 385 -13.34 -16.75 21.76
N PHE A 386 -12.51 -15.83 21.26
CA PHE A 386 -12.87 -14.74 20.34
C PHE A 386 -12.39 -14.97 18.90
#